data_AF-A0A329X7G8-F1
#
_entry.id   AF-A0A329X7G8-F1
#
_cell.length_a   1.000
_cell.length_b   1.000
_cell.length_c   1.000
_cell.angle_alpha   90.00
_cell.angle_beta   90.00
_cell.angle_gamma   90.00
#
_symmetry.space_group_name_H-M   'P 1'
#
loop_
_entity.id
_entity.type
_entity.pdbx_description
1 polymer ?
#
loop_
_entity_poly.entity_id
_entity_poly.type
_entity_poly.pdbx_seq_one_letter_code
_entity_poly.pdbx_strand_id
1 'polypeptide(L)'
;MLKLDWVTGKTNTAVYVLSAGDKNVNARIQSRLISLNLTDNRGFEADQLDIELNDSDGLLSLPRRGTELSLHLGWQGESLIHKGKFIVDEIEYSGAPDKIIIRARSADFRATLNINREVAYHQKTISDIVHTIAVRNDLTPKVDKMLANIILSHIDQTGESDCNFLTRLAKQEGAIAMIKNGYLLFIRQGQNKAASGQSLPSVIITRQSGDDHRFSLADRGAYTGVSASWLNTRNPRKKENITVKRKRSKTNPQQEKKKQDHYLVGSEGNVFVMKHIYANKANAERAAKAEWEKIQCGVASFSIRLAKGRPELFPEMKVRVSGFKPEIDAADWTLVTVTHTLNDSGLTSSLQLEVKISDSDMI
;
A
#
# COMPACT_ATOMS: atom_id res chain seq x y z
N MET A 1 3.99 31.75 25.69
CA MET A 1 4.35 32.93 24.87
C MET A 1 4.27 32.51 23.41
N LEU A 2 3.18 32.82 22.73
CA LEU A 2 3.00 32.53 21.29
C LEU A 2 3.94 33.45 20.51
N LYS A 3 4.99 32.88 19.89
CA LYS A 3 5.86 33.64 18.97
C LYS A 3 5.05 34.00 17.73
N LEU A 4 5.17 35.26 17.30
CA LEU A 4 4.64 35.79 16.03
C LEU A 4 5.35 35.12 14.83
N ASP A 5 5.09 33.83 14.59
CA ASP A 5 5.79 33.06 13.55
C ASP A 5 5.30 33.37 12.13
N TRP A 6 4.08 33.88 11.96
CA TRP A 6 3.52 34.23 10.64
C TRP A 6 4.24 35.40 9.95
N VAL A 7 4.95 36.24 10.72
CA VAL A 7 5.71 37.39 10.20
C VAL A 7 7.11 36.97 9.72
N THR A 8 7.69 35.91 10.27
CA THR A 8 9.05 35.48 9.91
C THR A 8 9.10 34.41 8.82
N GLY A 9 7.99 33.70 8.57
CA GLY A 9 7.92 32.63 7.58
C GLY A 9 8.76 31.38 7.90
N LYS A 10 9.47 31.35 9.04
CA LYS A 10 10.42 30.28 9.41
C LYS A 10 9.78 28.93 9.74
N THR A 11 8.46 28.86 9.94
CA THR A 11 7.76 27.63 10.35
C THR A 11 7.25 26.76 9.20
N ASN A 12 7.46 27.19 7.94
CA ASN A 12 7.00 26.45 6.75
C ASN A 12 8.13 26.21 5.74
N THR A 13 9.38 26.14 6.21
CA THR A 13 10.49 25.71 5.36
C THR A 13 10.59 24.19 5.38
N ALA A 14 10.36 23.57 4.23
CA ALA A 14 10.56 22.13 4.08
C ALA A 14 12.06 21.80 4.16
N VAL A 15 12.39 20.72 4.86
CA VAL A 15 13.77 20.25 5.04
C VAL A 15 13.81 18.76 4.73
N TYR A 16 14.84 18.36 4.01
CA TYR A 16 15.17 16.96 3.80
C TYR A 16 16.61 16.71 4.26
N VAL A 17 16.94 15.47 4.57
CA VAL A 17 18.32 15.00 4.70
C VAL A 17 18.46 13.76 3.85
N LEU A 18 19.31 13.86 2.82
CA LEU A 18 19.66 12.75 1.95
C LEU A 18 21.10 12.32 2.27
N SER A 19 21.27 11.03 2.55
CA SER A 19 22.59 10.42 2.73
C SER A 19 22.83 9.38 1.65
N ALA A 20 24.04 9.34 1.07
CA ALA A 20 24.49 8.29 0.17
C ALA A 20 25.50 7.42 0.93
N GLY A 21 25.11 6.18 1.25
CA GLY A 21 25.73 5.40 2.33
C GLY A 21 25.70 6.20 3.64
N ASP A 22 26.85 6.30 4.31
CA ASP A 22 26.97 7.03 5.58
C ASP A 22 27.23 8.55 5.42
N LYS A 23 27.27 9.05 4.18
CA LYS A 23 27.63 10.46 3.91
C LYS A 23 26.39 11.28 3.58
N ASN A 24 26.13 12.31 4.38
CA ASN A 24 25.14 13.33 4.05
C ASN A 24 25.59 14.11 2.79
N VAL A 25 24.72 14.15 1.78
CA VAL A 25 25.01 14.81 0.48
C VAL A 25 24.31 16.16 0.29
N ASN A 26 23.48 16.61 1.24
CA ASN A 26 22.69 17.84 1.11
C ASN A 26 23.52 19.04 0.68
N ALA A 27 24.66 19.29 1.31
CA ALA A 27 25.50 20.46 1.00
C ALA A 27 25.93 20.52 -0.48
N ARG A 28 25.99 19.38 -1.18
CA ARG A 28 26.35 19.30 -2.61
C ARG A 28 25.15 19.49 -3.55
N ILE A 29 23.96 19.05 -3.12
CA ILE A 29 22.79 18.96 -4.00
C ILE A 29 21.70 19.98 -3.67
N GLN A 30 21.73 20.62 -2.49
CA GLN A 30 20.62 21.45 -2.01
C GLN A 30 20.36 22.68 -2.90
N SER A 31 21.39 23.32 -3.44
CA SER A 31 21.23 24.42 -4.40
C SER A 31 20.91 23.96 -5.82
N ARG A 32 20.85 22.65 -6.05
CA ARG A 32 20.64 22.01 -7.36
C ARG A 32 19.35 21.20 -7.40
N LEU A 33 18.70 20.96 -6.27
CA LEU A 33 17.48 20.16 -6.21
C LEU A 33 16.35 20.88 -6.96
N ILE A 34 15.87 20.27 -8.03
CA ILE A 34 14.68 20.72 -8.76
C ILE A 34 13.44 20.09 -8.11
N SER A 35 13.47 18.76 -7.93
CA SER A 35 12.38 18.05 -7.28
C SER A 35 12.86 16.78 -6.57
N LEU A 36 12.15 16.41 -5.51
CA LEU A 36 12.24 15.12 -4.85
C LEU A 36 10.83 14.55 -4.72
N ASN A 37 10.58 13.39 -5.31
CA ASN A 37 9.31 12.68 -5.24
C ASN A 37 9.52 11.32 -4.57
N LEU A 38 8.83 11.09 -3.46
CA LEU A 38 8.78 9.79 -2.79
C LEU A 38 7.38 9.23 -2.89
N THR A 39 7.23 8.05 -3.49
CA THR A 39 5.97 7.31 -3.52
C THR A 39 6.07 6.09 -2.63
N ASP A 40 5.31 6.09 -1.53
CA ASP A 40 5.14 4.97 -0.61
C ASP A 40 3.88 4.17 -1.00
N ASN A 41 4.01 2.88 -1.27
CA ASN A 41 2.93 2.00 -1.70
C ASN A 41 2.56 0.96 -0.63
N ARG A 42 1.32 0.47 -0.69
CA ARG A 42 0.86 -0.63 0.15
C ARG A 42 1.43 -1.97 -0.34
N GLY A 43 1.90 -2.80 0.60
CA GLY A 43 2.29 -4.19 0.33
C GLY A 43 3.69 -4.32 -0.26
N PHE A 44 3.86 -5.24 -1.22
CA PHE A 44 5.12 -5.53 -1.91
C PHE A 44 5.31 -4.74 -3.21
N GLU A 45 4.50 -3.70 -3.42
CA GLU A 45 4.79 -2.71 -4.45
C GLU A 45 6.00 -1.89 -3.98
N ALA A 46 7.00 -1.74 -4.85
CA ALA A 46 8.23 -1.05 -4.48
C ALA A 46 7.95 0.44 -4.28
N ASP A 47 8.38 0.97 -3.13
CA ASP A 47 8.46 2.41 -2.95
C ASP A 47 9.54 2.96 -3.89
N GLN A 48 9.29 4.16 -4.41
CA GLN A 48 10.16 4.81 -5.39
C GLN A 48 10.52 6.22 -4.93
N LEU A 49 11.81 6.53 -5.00
CA LEU A 49 12.38 7.85 -4.76
C LEU A 49 12.99 8.37 -6.08
N ASP A 50 12.41 9.45 -6.60
CA ASP A 50 12.93 10.18 -7.75
C ASP A 50 13.52 11.52 -7.28
N ILE A 51 14.75 11.80 -7.70
CA ILE A 51 15.44 13.05 -7.41
C ILE A 51 15.87 13.67 -8.73
N GLU A 52 15.44 14.90 -8.98
CA GLU A 52 15.81 15.69 -10.15
C GLU A 52 16.76 16.81 -9.72
N LEU A 53 17.93 16.89 -10.35
CA LEU A 53 18.98 17.86 -10.06
C LEU A 53 19.30 18.69 -11.30
N ASN A 54 19.57 19.97 -11.09
CA ASN A 54 20.14 20.89 -12.07
C ASN A 54 21.65 20.63 -12.20
N ASP A 55 22.08 20.34 -13.44
CA ASP A 55 23.49 20.15 -13.80
C ASP A 55 23.89 21.03 -15.00
N SER A 56 23.30 22.23 -15.12
CA SER A 56 23.59 23.18 -16.21
C SER A 56 25.06 23.64 -16.27
N ASP A 57 25.84 23.43 -15.21
CA ASP A 57 27.28 23.71 -15.15
C ASP A 57 28.16 22.44 -15.25
N GLY A 58 27.56 21.26 -15.36
CA GLY A 58 28.25 19.97 -15.51
C GLY A 58 29.13 19.57 -14.33
N LEU A 59 28.90 20.12 -13.13
CA LEU A 59 29.72 19.88 -11.95
C LEU A 59 29.31 18.63 -11.16
N LEU A 60 28.12 18.06 -11.40
CA LEU A 60 27.66 16.87 -10.70
C LEU A 60 28.23 15.60 -11.34
N SER A 61 28.89 14.77 -10.53
CA SER A 61 29.19 13.41 -10.91
C SER A 61 27.93 12.54 -10.82
N LEU A 62 27.67 11.71 -11.83
CA LEU A 62 26.62 10.69 -11.75
C LEU A 62 26.90 9.71 -10.59
N PRO A 63 25.91 9.39 -9.74
CA PRO A 63 26.09 8.39 -8.70
C PRO A 63 26.28 7.00 -9.31
N ARG A 64 26.77 6.04 -8.54
CA ARG A 64 26.86 4.65 -9.02
C ARG A 64 25.50 3.98 -8.87
N ARG A 65 25.11 3.18 -9.86
CA ARG A 65 24.03 2.20 -9.67
C ARG A 65 24.38 1.28 -8.50
N GLY A 66 23.41 0.97 -7.66
CA GLY A 66 23.59 0.20 -6.42
C GLY A 66 23.92 1.06 -5.20
N THR A 67 24.07 2.38 -5.34
CA THR A 67 24.29 3.27 -4.18
C THR A 67 23.06 3.27 -3.29
N GLU A 68 23.24 3.04 -1.99
CA GLU A 68 22.18 3.18 -0.99
C GLU A 68 21.97 4.67 -0.66
N LEU A 69 20.72 5.11 -0.71
CA LEU A 69 20.24 6.41 -0.30
C LEU A 69 19.37 6.27 0.95
N SER A 70 19.56 7.12 1.95
CA SER A 70 18.65 7.24 3.09
C SER A 70 18.02 8.62 3.10
N LEU A 71 16.69 8.67 3.12
CA LEU A 71 15.92 9.91 3.10
C LEU A 71 15.29 10.17 4.47
N HIS A 72 15.50 11.39 4.98
CA HIS A 72 14.63 11.98 6.00
C HIS A 72 13.95 13.20 5.42
N LEU A 73 12.69 13.42 5.80
CA LEU A 73 11.86 14.50 5.27
C LEU A 73 11.02 15.13 6.38
N GLY A 74 10.84 16.44 6.35
CA GLY A 74 10.11 17.15 7.39
C GLY A 74 10.09 18.66 7.21
N TRP A 75 9.80 19.35 8.31
CA TRP A 75 9.73 20.81 8.38
C TRP A 75 10.81 21.34 9.32
N GLN A 76 11.33 22.53 9.02
CA GLN A 76 12.32 23.20 9.86
C GLN A 76 11.77 23.43 11.28
N GLY A 77 12.53 23.03 12.30
CA GLY A 77 12.13 23.14 13.70
C GLY A 77 11.38 21.92 14.25
N GLU A 78 11.05 20.95 13.39
CA GLU A 78 10.46 19.66 13.78
C GLU A 78 11.50 18.53 13.64
N SER A 79 11.23 17.37 14.26
CA SER A 79 12.04 16.17 14.01
C SER A 79 11.75 15.62 12.63
N LEU A 80 12.78 15.40 11.82
CA LEU A 80 12.61 14.83 10.49
C LEU A 80 12.17 13.35 10.59
N ILE A 81 11.27 12.94 9.70
CA ILE A 81 10.79 11.57 9.63
C ILE A 81 11.73 10.77 8.73
N HIS A 82 12.23 9.65 9.23
CA HIS A 82 12.95 8.68 8.39
C HIS A 82 11.97 8.02 7.44
N LYS A 83 12.20 8.20 6.13
CA LYS A 83 11.33 7.70 5.06
C LYS A 83 11.84 6.40 4.43
N GLY A 84 12.90 5.82 5.00
CA GLY A 84 13.46 4.56 4.53
C GLY A 84 14.78 4.70 3.79
N LYS A 85 15.21 3.57 3.24
CA LYS A 85 16.44 3.42 2.45
C LYS A 85 16.06 2.97 1.05
N PHE A 86 16.80 3.43 0.04
CA PHE A 86 16.54 3.20 -1.37
C PHE A 86 17.84 2.85 -2.09
N ILE A 87 17.81 1.96 -3.07
CA ILE A 87 18.96 1.62 -3.90
C ILE A 87 18.78 2.27 -5.27
N VAL A 88 19.76 3.07 -5.69
CA VAL A 88 19.79 3.67 -7.03
C VAL A 88 19.88 2.57 -8.09
N ASP A 89 18.95 2.55 -9.03
CA ASP A 89 18.90 1.55 -10.09
C ASP A 89 18.92 2.15 -11.50
N GLU A 90 18.42 3.37 -11.64
CA GLU A 90 18.35 4.11 -12.89
C GLU A 90 18.86 5.56 -12.72
N ILE A 91 19.60 6.02 -13.73
CA ILE A 91 20.11 7.38 -13.83
C ILE A 91 19.87 7.85 -15.26
N GLU A 92 19.20 8.99 -15.39
CA GLU A 92 18.94 9.65 -16.66
C GLU A 92 19.64 11.01 -16.69
N TYR A 93 20.21 11.36 -17.85
CA TYR A 93 20.78 12.67 -18.12
C TYR A 93 20.14 13.24 -19.38
N SER A 94 19.54 14.43 -19.28
CA SER A 94 18.84 15.09 -20.38
C SER A 94 19.38 16.50 -20.59
N GLY A 95 19.33 17.02 -21.80
CA GLY A 95 19.84 18.36 -22.14
C GLY A 95 18.79 19.47 -22.18
N ALA A 96 19.27 20.72 -22.09
CA ALA A 96 18.56 22.00 -22.23
C ALA A 96 17.23 22.17 -21.44
N PRO A 97 17.28 22.58 -20.15
CA PRO A 97 18.49 22.68 -19.34
C PRO A 97 19.02 21.29 -18.96
N ASP A 98 20.31 21.21 -18.67
CA ASP A 98 20.96 19.94 -18.33
C ASP A 98 20.52 19.47 -16.94
N LYS A 99 20.04 18.24 -16.88
CA LYS A 99 19.40 17.65 -15.70
C LYS A 99 19.86 16.22 -15.48
N ILE A 100 19.97 15.85 -14.20
CA ILE A 100 20.16 14.47 -13.77
C ILE A 100 18.90 14.02 -13.03
N ILE A 101 18.33 12.89 -13.45
CA ILE A 101 17.25 12.20 -12.72
C ILE A 101 17.84 10.92 -12.12
N ILE A 102 17.76 10.80 -10.81
CA ILE A 102 18.16 9.61 -10.07
C ILE A 102 16.89 8.92 -9.61
N ARG A 103 16.65 7.69 -10.08
CA ARG A 103 15.58 6.84 -9.55
C ARG A 103 16.18 5.79 -8.64
N ALA A 104 15.52 5.59 -7.52
CA ALA A 104 15.89 4.60 -6.52
C ALA A 104 14.66 3.89 -6.00
N ARG A 105 14.75 2.58 -5.84
CA ARG A 105 13.67 1.74 -5.29
C ARG A 105 14.00 1.32 -3.87
N SER A 106 12.99 1.04 -3.06
CA SER A 106 13.18 0.65 -1.66
C SER A 106 14.26 -0.44 -1.49
N ALA A 107 15.23 -0.18 -0.62
CA ALA A 107 16.35 -1.06 -0.30
C ALA A 107 15.92 -2.30 0.49
N ASP A 108 14.70 -2.27 1.04
CA ASP A 108 14.11 -3.39 1.74
C ASP A 108 13.90 -4.61 0.80
N PHE A 109 13.87 -4.40 -0.52
CA PHE A 109 13.88 -5.46 -1.52
C PHE A 109 15.29 -6.03 -1.70
N ARG A 110 15.63 -7.02 -0.88
CA ARG A 110 16.87 -7.78 -1.02
C ARG A 110 16.93 -8.53 -2.35
N ALA A 111 18.13 -8.59 -2.94
CA ALA A 111 18.35 -9.35 -4.18
C ALA A 111 17.86 -10.81 -4.08
N THR A 112 18.03 -11.43 -2.91
CA THR A 112 17.62 -12.81 -2.63
C THR A 112 16.11 -13.04 -2.68
N LEU A 113 15.30 -12.01 -2.41
CA LEU A 113 13.83 -12.07 -2.49
C LEU A 113 13.32 -12.11 -3.93
N ASN A 114 14.14 -11.65 -4.86
CA ASN A 114 13.82 -11.58 -6.29
C ASN A 114 14.36 -12.80 -7.06
N ILE A 115 15.08 -13.71 -6.40
CA ILE A 115 15.55 -14.96 -7.00
C ILE A 115 14.38 -15.93 -7.14
N ASN A 116 14.14 -16.42 -8.35
CA ASN A 116 13.13 -17.45 -8.61
C ASN A 116 13.49 -18.77 -7.93
N ARG A 117 12.50 -19.46 -7.39
CA ARG A 117 12.70 -20.72 -6.66
C ARG A 117 11.63 -21.74 -6.98
N GLU A 118 11.98 -22.98 -6.65
CA GLU A 118 11.10 -24.13 -6.67
C GLU A 118 11.07 -24.77 -5.27
N VAL A 119 9.98 -24.57 -4.54
CA VAL A 119 9.81 -25.08 -3.17
C VAL A 119 8.37 -25.53 -2.97
N ALA A 120 8.17 -26.73 -2.45
CA ALA A 120 6.85 -27.24 -2.09
C ALA A 120 6.61 -27.10 -0.58
N TYR A 121 5.46 -26.57 -0.18
CA TYR A 121 5.04 -26.46 1.22
C TYR A 121 3.82 -27.34 1.47
N HIS A 122 4.01 -28.42 2.22
CA HIS A 122 2.95 -29.38 2.56
C HIS A 122 2.58 -29.29 4.04
N GLN A 123 1.28 -29.15 4.34
CA GLN A 123 0.75 -29.04 5.71
C GLN A 123 1.52 -28.03 6.58
N LYS A 124 1.84 -26.87 6.00
CA LYS A 124 2.55 -25.79 6.68
C LYS A 124 1.58 -24.68 7.05
N THR A 125 1.81 -24.06 8.19
CA THR A 125 1.09 -22.84 8.55
C THR A 125 1.62 -21.65 7.73
N ILE A 126 0.81 -20.60 7.56
CA ILE A 126 1.30 -19.34 6.99
C ILE A 126 2.50 -18.84 7.79
N SER A 127 2.48 -18.95 9.12
CA SER A 127 3.61 -18.57 9.97
C SER A 127 4.88 -19.34 9.63
N ASP A 128 4.80 -20.65 9.41
CA ASP A 128 5.97 -21.47 9.04
C ASP A 128 6.58 -21.03 7.70
N ILE A 129 5.73 -20.75 6.72
CA ILE A 129 6.15 -20.33 5.38
C ILE A 129 6.82 -18.95 5.45
N VAL A 130 6.15 -17.98 6.08
CA VAL A 130 6.68 -16.62 6.25
C VAL A 130 7.98 -16.63 7.04
N HIS A 131 8.07 -17.44 8.10
CA HIS A 131 9.30 -17.60 8.87
C HIS A 131 10.44 -18.18 8.03
N THR A 132 10.17 -19.23 7.26
CA THR A 132 11.16 -19.86 6.36
C THR A 132 11.73 -18.85 5.38
N ILE A 133 10.87 -18.05 4.76
CA ILE A 133 11.26 -17.03 3.79
C ILE A 133 11.98 -15.87 4.47
N ALA A 134 11.50 -15.41 5.63
CA ALA A 134 12.11 -14.33 6.38
C ALA A 134 13.57 -14.67 6.76
N VAL A 135 13.80 -15.81 7.41
CA VAL A 135 15.13 -16.24 7.85
C VAL A 135 16.08 -16.39 6.67
N ARG A 136 15.64 -17.00 5.56
CA ARG A 136 16.47 -17.14 4.35
C ARG A 136 16.91 -15.81 3.75
N ASN A 137 16.14 -14.75 4.00
CA ASN A 137 16.41 -13.41 3.51
C ASN A 137 16.90 -12.49 4.65
N ASP A 138 17.42 -13.03 5.76
CA ASP A 138 17.81 -12.34 7.01
C ASP A 138 16.84 -11.24 7.48
N LEU A 139 15.55 -11.53 7.40
CA LEU A 139 14.46 -10.71 7.91
C LEU A 139 13.86 -11.35 9.17
N THR A 140 13.27 -10.52 10.02
CA THR A 140 12.50 -11.00 11.17
C THR A 140 11.02 -11.13 10.78
N PRO A 141 10.40 -12.31 10.87
CA PRO A 141 8.99 -12.47 10.50
C PRO A 141 8.05 -11.85 11.55
N LYS A 142 6.99 -11.20 11.09
CA LYS A 142 5.86 -10.74 11.90
C LYS A 142 4.56 -11.05 11.17
N VAL A 143 3.79 -11.99 11.71
CA VAL A 143 2.54 -12.46 11.11
C VAL A 143 1.37 -12.10 12.02
N ASP A 144 0.29 -11.58 11.43
CA ASP A 144 -0.95 -11.36 12.16
C ASP A 144 -1.49 -12.65 12.78
N LYS A 145 -1.99 -12.58 14.01
CA LYS A 145 -2.42 -13.76 14.79
C LYS A 145 -3.55 -14.55 14.11
N MET A 146 -4.45 -13.89 13.38
CA MET A 146 -5.55 -14.56 12.68
C MET A 146 -5.06 -15.34 11.45
N LEU A 147 -3.95 -14.92 10.85
CA LEU A 147 -3.34 -15.58 9.70
C LEU A 147 -2.33 -16.66 10.10
N ALA A 148 -1.62 -16.45 11.21
CA ALA A 148 -0.47 -17.26 11.61
C ALA A 148 -0.77 -18.77 11.65
N ASN A 149 -1.93 -19.16 12.17
CA ASN A 149 -2.30 -20.57 12.41
C ASN A 149 -3.04 -21.23 11.24
N ILE A 150 -3.24 -20.52 10.12
CA ILE A 150 -3.90 -21.09 8.95
C ILE A 150 -2.98 -22.14 8.33
N ILE A 151 -3.42 -23.41 8.35
CA ILE A 151 -2.71 -24.53 7.74
C ILE A 151 -3.07 -24.61 6.27
N LEU A 152 -2.06 -24.56 5.40
CA LEU A 152 -2.20 -24.82 3.98
C LEU A 152 -1.94 -26.30 3.72
N SER A 153 -2.93 -26.99 3.13
CA SER A 153 -2.80 -28.40 2.78
C SER A 153 -1.58 -28.66 1.90
N HIS A 154 -1.41 -27.80 0.90
CA HIS A 154 -0.31 -27.83 -0.06
C HIS A 154 -0.28 -26.51 -0.84
N ILE A 155 0.89 -25.93 -1.03
CA ILE A 155 1.14 -24.79 -1.92
C ILE A 155 2.57 -24.87 -2.45
N ASP A 156 2.73 -24.62 -3.74
CA ASP A 156 4.03 -24.63 -4.40
C ASP A 156 4.49 -23.21 -4.73
N GLN A 157 5.77 -22.98 -4.52
CA GLN A 157 6.54 -21.91 -5.13
C GLN A 157 7.15 -22.48 -6.41
N THR A 158 6.63 -22.14 -7.59
CA THR A 158 7.03 -22.75 -8.88
C THR A 158 7.60 -21.70 -9.82
N GLY A 159 8.94 -21.61 -9.89
CA GLY A 159 9.63 -20.66 -10.75
C GLY A 159 9.34 -19.19 -10.40
N GLU A 160 8.90 -18.92 -9.17
CA GLU A 160 8.54 -17.60 -8.68
C GLU A 160 9.49 -17.15 -7.56
N SER A 161 9.74 -15.85 -7.49
CA SER A 161 10.55 -15.25 -6.44
C SER A 161 9.81 -15.25 -5.10
N ASP A 162 10.55 -15.08 -4.00
CA ASP A 162 9.96 -15.02 -2.65
C ASP A 162 8.96 -13.86 -2.53
N CYS A 163 9.29 -12.71 -3.12
CA CYS A 163 8.39 -11.56 -3.18
C CYS A 163 7.10 -11.88 -3.92
N ASN A 164 7.19 -12.51 -5.11
CA ASN A 164 6.04 -12.87 -5.90
C ASN A 164 5.18 -13.94 -5.21
N PHE A 165 5.84 -14.94 -4.61
CA PHE A 165 5.16 -15.99 -3.85
C PHE A 165 4.40 -15.43 -2.65
N LEU A 166 5.06 -14.62 -1.82
CA LEU A 166 4.44 -13.99 -0.66
C LEU A 166 3.31 -13.05 -1.07
N THR A 167 3.46 -12.29 -2.15
CA THR A 167 2.40 -11.42 -2.69
C THR A 167 1.19 -12.23 -3.14
N ARG A 168 1.42 -13.35 -3.83
CA ARG A 168 0.37 -14.27 -4.27
C ARG A 168 -0.34 -14.91 -3.07
N LEU A 169 0.42 -15.39 -2.09
CA LEU A 169 -0.11 -15.96 -0.86
C LEU A 169 -0.92 -14.93 -0.08
N ALA A 170 -0.40 -13.71 0.10
CA ALA A 170 -1.10 -12.62 0.74
C ALA A 170 -2.45 -12.32 0.07
N LYS A 171 -2.47 -12.20 -1.26
CA LYS A 171 -3.71 -12.00 -2.02
C LYS A 171 -4.73 -13.12 -1.82
N GLN A 172 -4.29 -14.38 -1.77
CA GLN A 172 -5.18 -15.53 -1.52
C GLN A 172 -5.79 -15.54 -0.12
N GLU A 173 -5.13 -14.88 0.84
CA GLU A 173 -5.49 -14.90 2.26
C GLU A 173 -6.05 -13.55 2.76
N GLY A 174 -6.35 -12.60 1.87
CA GLY A 174 -6.85 -11.28 2.25
C GLY A 174 -5.83 -10.46 3.06
N ALA A 175 -4.56 -10.72 2.82
CA ALA A 175 -3.43 -10.13 3.50
C ALA A 175 -2.60 -9.25 2.57
N ILE A 176 -1.69 -8.50 3.16
CA ILE A 176 -0.56 -7.88 2.49
C ILE A 176 0.72 -8.41 3.11
N ALA A 177 1.75 -8.50 2.29
CA ALA A 177 3.09 -8.77 2.75
C ALA A 177 3.98 -7.58 2.37
N MET A 178 4.84 -7.16 3.30
CA MET A 178 5.72 -6.01 3.11
C MET A 178 6.97 -6.14 3.94
N ILE A 179 8.01 -5.41 3.58
CA ILE A 179 9.26 -5.34 4.35
C ILE A 179 9.39 -3.93 4.89
N LYS A 180 9.63 -3.83 6.20
CA LYS A 180 9.89 -2.55 6.87
C LYS A 180 10.90 -2.76 7.98
N ASN A 181 11.97 -1.97 7.99
CA ASN A 181 12.96 -1.94 9.08
C ASN A 181 13.52 -3.33 9.44
N GLY A 182 13.82 -4.16 8.44
CA GLY A 182 14.34 -5.52 8.64
C GLY A 182 13.30 -6.56 9.08
N TYR A 183 12.01 -6.21 9.11
CA TYR A 183 10.91 -7.13 9.38
C TYR A 183 10.18 -7.50 8.09
N LEU A 184 9.88 -8.78 7.91
CA LEU A 184 8.90 -9.25 6.95
C LEU A 184 7.53 -9.30 7.62
N LEU A 185 6.66 -8.35 7.29
CA LEU A 185 5.31 -8.25 7.82
C LEU A 185 4.34 -9.01 6.91
N PHE A 186 3.46 -9.82 7.50
CA PHE A 186 2.35 -10.48 6.81
C PHE A 186 1.06 -10.25 7.61
N ILE A 187 0.25 -9.28 7.18
CA ILE A 187 -0.86 -8.74 7.97
C ILE A 187 -2.15 -8.65 7.14
N ARG A 188 -3.31 -8.68 7.79
CA ARG A 188 -4.60 -8.50 7.08
C ARG A 188 -4.66 -7.11 6.46
N GLN A 189 -5.08 -7.06 5.20
CA GLN A 189 -5.22 -5.81 4.46
C GLN A 189 -6.35 -4.95 5.03
N GLY A 190 -6.16 -3.63 5.09
CA GLY A 190 -7.25 -2.69 5.37
C GLY A 190 -7.78 -2.70 6.80
N GLN A 191 -7.15 -3.45 7.71
CA GLN A 191 -7.56 -3.48 9.12
C GLN A 191 -7.07 -2.26 9.91
N ASN A 192 -6.14 -1.49 9.36
CA ASN A 192 -5.42 -0.39 10.02
C ASN A 192 -4.81 -0.82 11.36
N LYS A 193 -4.20 -2.01 11.38
CA LYS A 193 -3.53 -2.58 12.55
C LYS A 193 -2.08 -2.89 12.20
N ALA A 194 -1.19 -2.65 13.16
CA ALA A 194 0.17 -3.14 13.10
C ALA A 194 0.19 -4.68 13.22
N ALA A 195 1.32 -5.31 12.89
CA ALA A 195 1.49 -6.75 13.05
C ALA A 195 1.34 -7.25 14.50
N SER A 196 1.50 -6.37 15.49
CA SER A 196 1.20 -6.64 16.90
C SER A 196 -0.31 -6.77 17.20
N GLY A 197 -1.17 -6.38 16.26
CA GLY A 197 -2.62 -6.26 16.40
C GLY A 197 -3.07 -4.90 16.97
N GLN A 198 -2.14 -4.02 17.34
CA GLN A 198 -2.45 -2.67 17.82
C GLN A 198 -2.97 -1.80 16.66
N SER A 199 -3.99 -0.98 16.92
CA SER A 199 -4.50 -0.03 15.94
C SER A 199 -3.43 0.98 15.55
N LEU A 200 -3.27 1.22 14.25
CA LEU A 200 -2.44 2.29 13.74
C LEU A 200 -3.04 3.67 14.11
N PRO A 201 -2.20 4.70 14.25
CA PRO A 201 -2.68 6.06 14.49
C PRO A 201 -3.64 6.49 13.37
N SER A 202 -4.71 7.18 13.77
CA SER A 202 -5.69 7.73 12.84
C SER A 202 -5.38 9.19 12.54
N VAL A 203 -5.57 9.59 11.29
CA VAL A 203 -5.34 10.96 10.81
C VAL A 203 -6.67 11.55 10.38
N ILE A 204 -6.90 12.82 10.76
CA ILE A 204 -8.02 13.61 10.26
C ILE A 204 -7.49 14.55 9.16
N ILE A 205 -8.11 14.49 7.99
CA ILE A 205 -7.86 15.38 6.85
C ILE A 205 -9.10 16.22 6.61
N THR A 206 -8.97 17.52 6.78
CA THR A 206 -10.08 18.45 6.56
C THR A 206 -10.07 18.96 5.12
N ARG A 207 -11.20 19.47 4.63
CA ARG A 207 -11.30 20.13 3.33
C ARG A 207 -10.29 21.27 3.14
N GLN A 208 -9.90 21.94 4.22
CA GLN A 208 -8.93 23.04 4.19
C GLN A 208 -7.47 22.56 4.18
N SER A 209 -7.22 21.26 4.36
CA SER A 209 -5.85 20.71 4.43
C SER A 209 -5.15 20.68 3.06
N GLY A 210 -5.87 20.88 1.96
CA GLY A 210 -5.35 20.72 0.62
C GLY A 210 -6.33 21.10 -0.48
N ASP A 211 -5.87 20.96 -1.71
CA ASP A 211 -6.62 21.18 -2.95
C ASP A 211 -6.69 19.89 -3.78
N ASP A 212 -7.29 19.96 -4.97
CA ASP A 212 -7.33 18.86 -5.96
C ASP A 212 -7.78 17.50 -5.37
N HIS A 213 -9.01 17.46 -4.87
CA HIS A 213 -9.62 16.22 -4.40
C HIS A 213 -10.48 15.57 -5.48
N ARG A 214 -10.49 14.23 -5.49
CA ARG A 214 -11.33 13.44 -6.38
C ARG A 214 -11.95 12.31 -5.58
N PHE A 215 -13.27 12.24 -5.60
CA PHE A 215 -14.01 11.07 -5.17
C PHE A 215 -14.46 10.30 -6.41
N SER A 216 -14.20 9.01 -6.44
CA SER A 216 -14.71 8.12 -7.48
C SER A 216 -15.38 6.93 -6.82
N LEU A 217 -16.66 6.80 -7.14
CA LEU A 217 -17.45 5.63 -6.85
C LEU A 217 -17.64 4.90 -8.18
N ALA A 218 -17.07 3.71 -8.27
CA ALA A 218 -17.17 2.88 -9.45
C ALA A 218 -17.95 1.61 -9.11
N ASP A 219 -19.08 1.43 -9.77
CA ASP A 219 -19.75 0.12 -9.88
C ASP A 219 -18.87 -0.76 -10.80
N ARG A 220 -17.68 -1.16 -10.33
CA ARG A 220 -16.78 -2.06 -11.05
C ARG A 220 -17.40 -3.45 -11.13
N GLY A 221 -18.36 -3.60 -12.06
CA GLY A 221 -19.20 -4.78 -12.20
C GLY A 221 -20.14 -4.92 -11.02
N ALA A 222 -21.45 -5.01 -11.31
CA ALA A 222 -22.53 -5.38 -10.40
C ALA A 222 -22.35 -6.80 -9.81
N TYR A 223 -21.18 -7.08 -9.24
CA TYR A 223 -20.86 -8.38 -8.67
C TYR A 223 -21.60 -8.49 -7.35
N THR A 224 -22.44 -9.52 -7.25
CA THR A 224 -23.20 -9.89 -6.06
C THR A 224 -22.43 -10.90 -5.19
N GLY A 225 -21.27 -11.35 -5.68
CA GLY A 225 -20.39 -12.28 -5.02
C GLY A 225 -19.19 -12.69 -5.88
N VAL A 226 -18.30 -13.49 -5.28
CA VAL A 226 -17.15 -14.13 -5.94
C VAL A 226 -17.35 -15.64 -5.90
N SER A 227 -17.09 -16.31 -7.02
CA SER A 227 -17.09 -17.77 -7.13
C SER A 227 -15.68 -18.29 -7.39
N ALA A 228 -15.23 -19.27 -6.61
CA ALA A 228 -13.95 -19.96 -6.79
C ALA A 228 -14.18 -21.45 -7.00
N SER A 229 -13.31 -22.07 -7.80
CA SER A 229 -13.37 -23.51 -8.11
C SER A 229 -12.29 -24.28 -7.36
N TRP A 230 -12.54 -25.54 -7.00
CA TRP A 230 -11.50 -26.43 -6.47
C TRP A 230 -11.49 -27.80 -7.12
N LEU A 231 -10.38 -28.51 -6.96
CA LEU A 231 -10.22 -29.90 -7.38
C LEU A 231 -10.90 -30.83 -6.37
N ASN A 232 -11.92 -31.57 -6.81
CA ASN A 232 -12.47 -32.69 -6.05
C ASN A 232 -11.91 -34.00 -6.60
N THR A 233 -10.88 -34.55 -5.93
CA THR A 233 -10.24 -35.82 -6.32
C THR A 233 -11.16 -37.02 -6.18
N ARG A 234 -12.26 -36.93 -5.41
CA ARG A 234 -13.26 -38.00 -5.29
C ARG A 234 -14.24 -38.01 -6.48
N ASN A 235 -14.49 -36.84 -7.09
CA ASN A 235 -15.39 -36.68 -8.24
C ASN A 235 -14.77 -35.77 -9.32
N PRO A 236 -13.72 -36.23 -10.03
CA PRO A 236 -12.93 -35.38 -10.93
C PRO A 236 -13.69 -34.85 -12.16
N ARG A 237 -14.83 -35.46 -12.51
CA ARG A 237 -15.67 -35.04 -13.66
C ARG A 237 -16.54 -33.80 -13.37
N LYS A 238 -16.71 -33.41 -12.10
CA LYS A 238 -17.51 -32.23 -11.72
C LYS A 238 -16.59 -31.11 -11.24
N LYS A 239 -16.68 -29.95 -11.89
CA LYS A 239 -16.06 -28.71 -11.41
C LYS A 239 -16.91 -28.16 -10.25
N GLU A 240 -16.43 -28.33 -9.02
CA GLU A 240 -17.12 -27.79 -7.85
C GLU A 240 -16.73 -26.32 -7.64
N ASN A 241 -17.73 -25.49 -7.32
CA ASN A 241 -17.58 -24.04 -7.14
C ASN A 241 -18.20 -23.61 -5.81
N ILE A 242 -17.59 -22.62 -5.17
CA ILE A 242 -18.07 -22.01 -3.93
C ILE A 242 -18.25 -20.53 -4.22
N THR A 243 -19.41 -19.98 -3.87
CA THR A 243 -19.73 -18.58 -4.10
C THR A 243 -19.93 -17.87 -2.77
N VAL A 244 -19.07 -16.90 -2.48
CA VAL A 244 -19.20 -15.95 -1.37
C VAL A 244 -20.05 -14.79 -1.84
N LYS A 245 -21.06 -14.38 -1.06
CA LYS A 245 -22.01 -13.32 -1.46
C LYS A 245 -22.20 -12.30 -0.33
N ARG A 246 -22.81 -11.17 -0.67
CA ARG A 246 -23.20 -10.18 0.34
C ARG A 246 -24.25 -10.73 1.31
N LYS A 247 -24.09 -10.45 2.61
CA LYS A 247 -25.15 -10.64 3.62
C LYS A 247 -26.29 -9.65 3.34
N ARG A 248 -27.45 -10.13 2.86
CA ARG A 248 -28.66 -9.28 2.83
C ARG A 248 -29.23 -9.20 4.24
N SER A 249 -29.42 -7.97 4.73
CA SER A 249 -30.34 -7.75 5.85
C SER A 249 -31.75 -8.13 5.37
N LYS A 250 -32.40 -9.09 6.04
CA LYS A 250 -33.82 -9.39 5.81
C LYS A 250 -34.64 -8.18 6.27
N THR A 251 -34.94 -7.25 5.38
CA THR A 251 -35.90 -6.17 5.62
C THR A 251 -37.00 -6.24 4.57
N ASN A 252 -38.25 -6.00 5.00
CA ASN A 252 -39.44 -6.13 4.18
C ASN A 252 -39.37 -5.30 2.87
N PRO A 253 -39.97 -5.79 1.75
CA PRO A 253 -39.89 -5.15 0.43
C PRO A 253 -40.40 -3.70 0.37
N GLN A 254 -41.22 -3.27 1.34
CA GLN A 254 -41.81 -1.92 1.36
C GLN A 254 -40.87 -0.82 1.88
N GLN A 255 -39.68 -1.15 2.40
CA GLN A 255 -38.66 -0.17 2.81
C GLN A 255 -37.52 0.01 1.79
N GLU A 256 -37.52 -0.70 0.67
CA GLU A 256 -36.46 -0.56 -0.36
C GLU A 256 -36.47 0.82 -1.03
N LYS A 257 -37.63 1.48 -1.14
CA LYS A 257 -37.74 2.82 -1.74
C LYS A 257 -37.12 3.95 -0.90
N LYS A 258 -36.80 3.74 0.38
CA LYS A 258 -36.13 4.76 1.22
C LYS A 258 -34.63 4.50 1.44
N LYS A 259 -34.10 3.37 0.97
CA LYS A 259 -32.67 3.01 1.09
C LYS A 259 -31.87 3.22 -0.20
N GLN A 260 -32.42 3.98 -1.15
CA GLN A 260 -31.70 4.43 -2.35
C GLN A 260 -30.72 5.59 -2.10
N ASP A 261 -30.60 6.07 -0.85
CA ASP A 261 -29.68 7.17 -0.48
C ASP A 261 -28.25 6.70 -0.13
N HIS A 262 -27.95 5.40 -0.10
CA HIS A 262 -26.58 4.90 0.02
C HIS A 262 -26.00 4.60 -1.37
N TYR A 263 -25.41 5.62 -2.01
CA TYR A 263 -24.70 5.47 -3.29
C TYR A 263 -23.59 4.39 -3.25
N LEU A 264 -23.06 4.04 -2.08
CA LEU A 264 -22.07 2.97 -1.89
C LEU A 264 -22.62 1.54 -2.09
N VAL A 265 -23.91 1.37 -2.39
CA VAL A 265 -24.57 0.06 -2.53
C VAL A 265 -24.82 -0.20 -4.02
N GLY A 266 -23.87 -0.89 -4.67
CA GLY A 266 -23.97 -1.25 -6.09
C GLY A 266 -25.19 -2.11 -6.44
N SER A 267 -25.51 -2.14 -7.73
CA SER A 267 -26.66 -2.84 -8.33
C SER A 267 -26.46 -4.36 -8.46
N GLU A 268 -27.54 -5.15 -8.59
CA GLU A 268 -27.51 -6.61 -8.82
C GLU A 268 -27.11 -6.95 -10.26
N GLY A 269 -26.31 -8.00 -10.49
CA GLY A 269 -26.29 -8.64 -11.81
C GLY A 269 -25.24 -9.66 -12.19
N ASN A 270 -24.12 -9.86 -11.48
CA ASN A 270 -23.10 -10.85 -11.88
C ASN A 270 -22.39 -11.51 -10.69
N VAL A 271 -21.74 -12.65 -10.90
CA VAL A 271 -20.83 -13.27 -9.92
C VAL A 271 -19.44 -13.28 -10.55
N PHE A 272 -18.44 -12.75 -9.85
CA PHE A 272 -17.06 -12.75 -10.33
C PHE A 272 -16.50 -14.16 -10.21
N VAL A 273 -16.19 -14.82 -11.33
CA VAL A 273 -15.64 -16.18 -11.32
C VAL A 273 -14.12 -16.13 -11.38
N MET A 274 -13.47 -16.62 -10.32
CA MET A 274 -12.01 -16.73 -10.28
C MET A 274 -11.53 -17.77 -11.30
N LYS A 275 -10.51 -17.40 -12.08
CA LYS A 275 -9.92 -18.30 -13.09
C LYS A 275 -9.10 -19.44 -12.48
N HIS A 276 -8.52 -19.21 -11.30
CA HIS A 276 -7.65 -20.16 -10.61
C HIS A 276 -8.48 -21.30 -9.99
N ILE A 277 -7.96 -22.53 -10.08
CA ILE A 277 -8.56 -23.71 -9.46
C ILE A 277 -7.72 -24.06 -8.24
N TYR A 278 -8.35 -24.08 -7.07
CA TYR A 278 -7.69 -24.36 -5.80
C TYR A 278 -7.60 -25.86 -5.51
N ALA A 279 -6.63 -26.25 -4.69
CA ALA A 279 -6.43 -27.65 -4.34
C ALA A 279 -7.59 -28.25 -3.52
N ASN A 280 -8.27 -27.45 -2.71
CA ASN A 280 -9.36 -27.89 -1.86
C ASN A 280 -10.42 -26.78 -1.66
N LYS A 281 -11.57 -27.16 -1.11
CA LYS A 281 -12.70 -26.25 -0.85
C LYS A 281 -12.35 -25.10 0.10
N ALA A 282 -11.63 -25.38 1.19
CA ALA A 282 -11.30 -24.37 2.20
C ALA A 282 -10.37 -23.27 1.65
N ASN A 283 -9.45 -23.62 0.75
CA ASN A 283 -8.60 -22.64 0.05
C ASN A 283 -9.42 -21.79 -0.92
N ALA A 284 -10.31 -22.42 -1.69
CA ALA A 284 -11.21 -21.71 -2.61
C ALA A 284 -12.12 -20.72 -1.88
N GLU A 285 -12.66 -21.12 -0.73
CA GLU A 285 -13.53 -20.28 0.11
C GLU A 285 -12.81 -19.04 0.63
N ARG A 286 -11.61 -19.21 1.20
CA ARG A 286 -10.80 -18.10 1.72
C ARG A 286 -10.40 -17.14 0.60
N ALA A 287 -9.97 -17.66 -0.54
CA ALA A 287 -9.60 -16.82 -1.67
C ALA A 287 -10.80 -16.10 -2.31
N ALA A 288 -11.96 -16.76 -2.38
CA ALA A 288 -13.20 -16.10 -2.82
C ALA A 288 -13.59 -14.97 -1.88
N LYS A 289 -13.47 -15.19 -0.55
CA LYS A 289 -13.72 -14.16 0.45
C LYS A 289 -12.73 -13.00 0.31
N ALA A 290 -11.43 -13.28 0.20
CA ALA A 290 -10.40 -12.26 0.03
C ALA A 290 -10.61 -11.39 -1.23
N GLU A 291 -10.91 -12.01 -2.37
CA GLU A 291 -11.18 -11.25 -3.60
C GLU A 291 -12.49 -10.45 -3.49
N TRP A 292 -13.49 -10.97 -2.77
CA TRP A 292 -14.72 -10.25 -2.50
C TRP A 292 -14.46 -9.00 -1.64
N GLU A 293 -13.69 -9.13 -0.56
CA GLU A 293 -13.25 -8.01 0.28
C GLU A 293 -12.57 -6.94 -0.56
N LYS A 294 -11.63 -7.34 -1.42
CA LYS A 294 -10.89 -6.44 -2.31
C LYS A 294 -11.79 -5.73 -3.32
N ILE A 295 -12.71 -6.45 -3.97
CA ILE A 295 -13.67 -5.84 -4.91
C ILE A 295 -14.46 -4.76 -4.19
N GLN A 296 -14.95 -5.06 -2.99
CA GLN A 296 -15.77 -4.12 -2.23
C GLN A 296 -14.95 -2.91 -1.76
N CYS A 297 -13.70 -3.09 -1.29
CA CYS A 297 -12.83 -1.97 -0.88
C CYS A 297 -12.53 -1.02 -2.06
N GLY A 298 -12.42 -1.57 -3.28
CA GLY A 298 -12.19 -0.79 -4.51
C GLY A 298 -13.43 -0.13 -5.12
N VAL A 299 -14.62 -0.25 -4.51
CA VAL A 299 -15.86 0.37 -4.99
C VAL A 299 -15.77 1.89 -4.88
N ALA A 300 -15.17 2.40 -3.81
CA ALA A 300 -14.98 3.82 -3.59
C ALA A 300 -13.51 4.16 -3.36
N SER A 301 -13.05 5.19 -4.08
CA SER A 301 -11.72 5.76 -3.93
C SER A 301 -11.83 7.26 -3.69
N PHE A 302 -10.92 7.77 -2.87
CA PHE A 302 -10.80 9.19 -2.61
C PHE A 302 -9.33 9.59 -2.70
N SER A 303 -9.02 10.62 -3.45
CA SER A 303 -7.69 11.22 -3.49
C SER A 303 -7.75 12.70 -3.13
N ILE A 304 -6.68 13.21 -2.53
CA ILE A 304 -6.51 14.63 -2.20
C ILE A 304 -5.03 14.99 -2.20
N ARG A 305 -4.69 16.20 -2.66
CA ARG A 305 -3.35 16.76 -2.51
C ARG A 305 -3.32 17.72 -1.32
N LEU A 306 -2.55 17.39 -0.30
CA LEU A 306 -2.34 18.25 0.86
C LEU A 306 -1.40 19.40 0.51
N ALA A 307 -1.80 20.62 0.87
CA ALA A 307 -1.02 21.83 0.65
C ALA A 307 0.22 21.87 1.56
N LYS A 308 0.05 21.48 2.83
CA LYS A 308 1.16 21.20 3.74
C LYS A 308 1.40 19.69 3.77
N GLY A 309 2.53 19.25 3.25
CA GLY A 309 2.91 17.84 3.29
C GLY A 309 3.09 17.31 4.71
N ARG A 310 2.77 16.04 4.88
CA ARG A 310 2.73 15.32 6.17
C ARG A 310 3.61 14.08 6.09
N PRO A 311 4.94 14.22 6.28
CA PRO A 311 5.89 13.12 6.11
C PRO A 311 5.65 11.91 7.03
N GLU A 312 4.91 12.09 8.11
CA GLU A 312 4.51 11.03 9.03
C GLU A 312 3.45 10.07 8.47
N LEU A 313 2.84 10.39 7.32
CA LEU A 313 1.86 9.53 6.67
C LEU A 313 2.53 8.34 5.97
N PHE A 314 1.90 7.18 6.08
CA PHE A 314 2.33 5.94 5.42
C PHE A 314 1.11 5.04 5.11
N PRO A 315 1.22 4.13 4.12
CA PRO A 315 0.15 3.20 3.77
C PRO A 315 -0.37 2.37 4.94
N GLU A 316 -1.63 1.93 4.87
CA GLU A 316 -2.43 1.24 5.90
C GLU A 316 -2.94 2.11 7.07
N MET A 317 -2.56 3.38 7.18
CA MET A 317 -3.12 4.27 8.20
C MET A 317 -4.63 4.49 8.01
N LYS A 318 -5.35 4.64 9.14
CA LYS A 318 -6.75 5.02 9.13
C LYS A 318 -6.89 6.52 8.89
N VAL A 319 -7.59 6.90 7.83
CA VAL A 319 -7.87 8.30 7.50
C VAL A 319 -9.36 8.58 7.72
N ARG A 320 -9.66 9.70 8.38
CA ARG A 320 -10.98 10.31 8.41
C ARG A 320 -10.94 11.61 7.65
N VAL A 321 -11.96 11.87 6.87
CA VAL A 321 -12.09 13.12 6.13
C VAL A 321 -13.28 13.92 6.66
N SER A 322 -13.20 15.26 6.57
CA SER A 322 -14.27 16.13 7.04
C SER A 322 -14.37 17.41 6.21
N GLY A 323 -15.59 17.87 5.95
CA GLY A 323 -15.87 19.06 5.15
C GLY A 323 -16.05 18.76 3.67
N PHE A 324 -16.29 17.49 3.31
CA PHE A 324 -16.70 17.06 1.98
C PHE A 324 -18.20 16.70 2.00
N LYS A 325 -18.66 15.96 0.98
CA LYS A 325 -20.03 15.48 0.95
C LYS A 325 -20.27 14.48 2.10
N PRO A 326 -21.49 14.41 2.68
CA PRO A 326 -21.77 13.55 3.83
C PRO A 326 -21.40 12.07 3.63
N GLU A 327 -21.55 11.55 2.41
CA GLU A 327 -21.22 10.16 2.06
C GLU A 327 -19.71 9.88 2.11
N ILE A 328 -18.90 10.89 1.82
CA ILE A 328 -17.44 10.82 1.84
C ILE A 328 -16.95 10.93 3.29
N ASP A 329 -17.51 11.85 4.06
CA ASP A 329 -17.16 12.11 5.46
C ASP A 329 -17.58 10.96 6.39
N ALA A 330 -18.67 10.26 6.08
CA ALA A 330 -19.15 9.12 6.85
C ALA A 330 -18.35 7.83 6.64
N ALA A 331 -17.58 7.74 5.55
CA ALA A 331 -16.80 6.55 5.22
C ALA A 331 -15.51 6.48 6.06
N ASP A 332 -15.13 5.25 6.44
CA ASP A 332 -13.81 4.98 7.00
C ASP A 332 -12.83 4.73 5.85
N TRP A 333 -11.74 5.51 5.79
CA TRP A 333 -10.77 5.43 4.71
C TRP A 333 -9.47 4.75 5.16
N THR A 334 -8.87 3.97 4.27
CA THR A 334 -7.53 3.42 4.43
C THR A 334 -6.59 4.05 3.41
N LEU A 335 -5.44 4.53 3.88
CA LEU A 335 -4.40 5.09 3.01
C LEU A 335 -3.68 3.98 2.24
N VAL A 336 -3.67 4.07 0.91
CA VAL A 336 -3.11 3.05 0.02
C VAL A 336 -1.75 3.48 -0.53
N THR A 337 -1.69 4.72 -1.02
CA THR A 337 -0.47 5.31 -1.58
C THR A 337 -0.32 6.72 -1.06
N VAL A 338 0.92 7.09 -0.72
CA VAL A 338 1.32 8.45 -0.35
C VAL A 338 2.43 8.88 -1.28
N THR A 339 2.25 10.01 -1.96
CA THR A 339 3.32 10.64 -2.72
C THR A 339 3.71 11.96 -2.06
N HIS A 340 4.92 12.04 -1.53
CA HIS A 340 5.50 13.28 -1.03
C HIS A 340 6.30 13.95 -2.15
N THR A 341 6.01 15.22 -2.42
CA THR A 341 6.72 16.01 -3.43
C THR A 341 7.33 17.23 -2.76
N LEU A 342 8.65 17.37 -2.86
CA LEU A 342 9.40 18.55 -2.47
C LEU A 342 9.95 19.22 -3.73
N ASN A 343 9.57 20.47 -3.98
CA ASN A 343 10.07 21.30 -5.08
C ASN A 343 9.95 22.79 -4.71
N ASP A 344 10.01 23.69 -5.69
CA ASP A 344 9.87 25.15 -5.49
C ASP A 344 8.56 25.58 -4.81
N SER A 345 7.51 24.74 -4.84
CA SER A 345 6.24 24.98 -4.14
C SER A 345 6.26 24.53 -2.67
N GLY A 346 7.39 24.02 -2.17
CA GLY A 346 7.54 23.45 -0.84
C GLY A 346 7.27 21.94 -0.81
N LEU A 347 6.93 21.42 0.38
CA LEU A 347 6.60 20.02 0.59
C LEU A 347 5.09 19.81 0.57
N THR A 348 4.60 19.00 -0.36
CA THR A 348 3.19 18.59 -0.49
C THR A 348 3.04 17.09 -0.28
N SER A 349 1.81 16.60 -0.11
CA SER A 349 1.54 15.15 -0.03
C SER A 349 0.25 14.78 -0.72
N SER A 350 0.34 13.95 -1.75
CA SER A 350 -0.83 13.40 -2.44
C SER A 350 -1.21 12.07 -1.82
N LEU A 351 -2.47 11.93 -1.44
CA LEU A 351 -3.01 10.75 -0.77
C LEU A 351 -3.97 10.02 -1.71
N GLN A 352 -3.86 8.69 -1.77
CA GLN A 352 -4.86 7.83 -2.38
C GLN A 352 -5.46 6.92 -1.32
N LEU A 353 -6.78 6.97 -1.19
CA LEU A 353 -7.55 6.26 -0.17
C LEU A 353 -8.55 5.29 -0.81
N GLU A 354 -8.76 4.16 -0.14
CA GLU A 354 -9.83 3.20 -0.42
C GLU A 354 -10.76 3.07 0.79
N VAL A 355 -12.01 2.71 0.55
CA VAL A 355 -12.98 2.46 1.63
C VAL A 355 -12.55 1.23 2.44
N LYS A 356 -12.57 1.39 3.76
CA LYS A 356 -12.47 0.27 4.70
C LYS A 356 -13.81 -0.44 4.81
N ILE A 357 -13.78 -1.77 4.73
CA ILE A 357 -14.97 -2.59 4.92
C ILE A 357 -14.88 -3.35 6.23
N SER A 358 -16.02 -3.44 6.91
CA SER A 358 -16.13 -4.16 8.16
C SER A 358 -16.35 -5.65 7.92
N ASP A 359 -15.76 -6.51 8.76
CA ASP A 359 -15.95 -7.97 8.69
C ASP A 359 -17.45 -8.38 8.83
N SER A 360 -18.30 -7.49 9.33
CA SER A 360 -19.75 -7.70 9.55
C SER A 360 -20.58 -7.77 8.26
N ASP A 361 -20.03 -7.36 7.12
CA ASP A 361 -20.74 -7.19 5.85
C ASP A 361 -20.80 -8.48 4.98
N MET A 362 -20.27 -9.60 5.47
CA MET A 362 -19.98 -10.82 4.67
C MET A 362 -20.71 -12.07 5.19
N ILE A 363 -21.18 -12.95 4.28
CA ILE A 363 -21.61 -14.35 4.57
C ILE A 363 -21.04 -15.29 3.52
#